data_AF-A0A9C8I615-F1
#
_entry.id   AF-A0A9C8I615-F1
#
_cell.length_a   1.000
_cell.length_b   1.000
_cell.length_c   1.000
_cell.angle_alpha   90.00
_cell.angle_beta   90.00
_cell.angle_gamma   90.00
#
_symmetry.space_group_name_H-M   'P 1'
#
loop_
_entity.id
_entity.type
_entity.pdbx_description
1 polymer ?
#
loop_
_entity_poly.entity_id
_entity_poly.type
_entity_poly.pdbx_seq_one_letter_code
_entity_poly.pdbx_strand_id
1 'polypeptide(L)'
;MEKQGKIPNPPPVRPEPETPKSWGEPLDSLLNEVRSRFPDAIRRDACVIGEPAILVSPEHVQELAVFLKENSACGFNMCRSVTGTDKIDRFEIVYN
;
A
#
# COMPACT_ATOMS: atom_id res chain seq x y z
N MET A 1 -7.84 47.93 -29.77
CA MET A 1 -6.93 47.24 -28.82
C MET A 1 -7.61 45.97 -28.38
N GLU A 2 -7.22 44.83 -28.95
CA GLU A 2 -7.81 43.51 -28.69
C GLU A 2 -7.26 42.93 -27.38
N LYS A 3 -8.13 42.41 -26.52
CA LYS A 3 -7.74 41.74 -25.27
C LYS A 3 -7.41 40.28 -25.58
N GLN A 4 -6.15 39.90 -25.50
CA GLN A 4 -5.72 38.50 -25.59
C GLN A 4 -6.30 37.70 -24.40
N GLY A 5 -6.99 36.61 -24.71
CA GLY A 5 -7.53 35.66 -23.74
C GLY A 5 -6.41 34.95 -22.99
N LYS A 6 -6.51 34.92 -21.67
CA LYS A 6 -5.56 34.25 -20.78
C LYS A 6 -5.80 32.75 -20.84
N ILE A 7 -4.82 31.98 -21.31
CA ILE A 7 -4.85 30.50 -21.29
C ILE A 7 -4.91 30.07 -19.81
N PRO A 8 -5.87 29.21 -19.38
CA PRO A 8 -5.90 28.74 -18.02
C PRO A 8 -4.71 27.81 -17.75
N ASN A 9 -4.04 28.02 -16.61
CA ASN A 9 -2.95 27.16 -16.19
C ASN A 9 -3.44 25.71 -16.01
N PRO A 10 -2.62 24.69 -16.33
CA PRO A 10 -2.94 23.32 -16.01
C PRO A 10 -3.15 23.17 -14.48
N PRO A 11 -4.03 22.25 -14.06
CA PRO A 11 -4.25 21.99 -12.64
C PRO A 11 -2.93 21.61 -11.97
N PRO A 12 -2.72 22.00 -10.69
CA PRO A 12 -1.52 21.63 -9.97
C PRO A 12 -1.38 20.12 -9.94
N VAL A 13 -0.24 19.62 -10.42
CA VAL A 13 0.17 18.23 -10.26
C VAL A 13 0.25 17.98 -8.76
N ARG A 14 -0.63 17.12 -8.23
CA ARG A 14 -0.54 16.73 -6.82
C ARG A 14 0.83 16.06 -6.64
N PRO A 15 1.61 16.44 -5.61
CA PRO A 15 2.79 15.67 -5.26
C PRO A 15 2.35 14.23 -5.05
N GLU A 16 3.01 13.28 -5.72
CA GLU A 16 2.89 11.88 -5.30
C GLU A 16 3.32 11.81 -3.83
N PRO A 17 2.57 11.12 -2.96
CA PRO A 17 2.99 10.96 -1.58
C PRO A 17 4.35 10.26 -1.58
N GLU A 18 5.38 10.94 -1.07
CA GLU A 18 6.70 10.34 -0.93
C GLU A 18 6.59 9.16 0.03
N THR A 19 6.86 7.95 -0.46
CA THR A 19 6.98 6.77 0.39
C THR A 19 8.16 6.98 1.35
N PRO A 20 7.97 6.85 2.67
CA PRO A 20 9.07 6.91 3.63
C PRO A 20 10.18 5.92 3.28
N LYS A 21 11.44 6.36 3.38
CA LYS A 21 12.62 5.58 2.99
C LYS A 21 12.92 4.39 3.92
N SER A 22 12.36 4.37 5.13
CA SER A 22 12.41 3.25 6.08
C SER A 22 11.32 3.46 7.13
N TRP A 23 10.69 2.37 7.55
CA TRP A 23 9.65 2.34 8.57
C TRP A 23 10.15 1.77 9.91
N GLY A 24 11.46 1.67 10.07
CA GLY A 24 12.14 1.08 11.23
C GLY A 24 12.44 -0.42 11.05
N GLU A 25 13.41 -0.92 11.82
CA GLU A 25 13.91 -2.31 11.73
C GLU A 25 12.84 -3.41 11.85
N PRO A 26 11.80 -3.29 12.70
CA PRO A 26 10.80 -4.35 12.84
C PRO A 26 9.96 -4.56 11.58
N LEU A 27 9.59 -3.48 10.88
CA LEU A 27 8.82 -3.61 9.64
C LEU A 27 9.72 -4.13 8.51
N ASP A 28 10.94 -3.62 8.38
CA ASP A 28 11.88 -4.07 7.35
C ASP A 28 12.17 -5.58 7.49
N SER A 29 12.26 -6.07 8.72
CA SER A 29 12.42 -7.51 9.01
C SER A 29 11.21 -8.34 8.57
N LEU A 30 9.99 -7.87 8.89
CA LEU A 30 8.75 -8.51 8.46
C LEU A 30 8.64 -8.55 6.92
N LEU A 31 8.95 -7.44 6.25
CA LEU A 31 8.92 -7.35 4.79
C LEU A 31 9.92 -8.31 4.15
N ASN A 32 11.11 -8.44 4.72
CA ASN A 32 12.11 -9.39 4.23
C ASN A 32 11.64 -10.84 4.41
N GLU A 33 11.00 -11.17 5.52
CA GLU A 33 10.43 -12.51 5.74
C GLU A 33 9.30 -12.83 4.76
N VAL A 34 8.39 -11.87 4.54
CA VAL A 34 7.32 -12.00 3.55
C VAL A 34 7.90 -12.17 2.14
N ARG A 35 8.88 -11.36 1.74
CA ARG A 35 9.54 -11.47 0.42
C ARG A 35 10.28 -12.80 0.24
N SER A 36 10.91 -13.30 1.30
CA SER A 36 11.61 -14.59 1.25
C SER A 36 10.64 -15.75 1.06
N ARG A 37 9.44 -15.66 1.62
CA ARG A 37 8.45 -16.75 1.60
C ARG A 37 7.47 -16.66 0.44
N PHE A 38 7.16 -15.43 0.02
CA PHE A 38 6.22 -15.11 -1.04
C PHE A 38 6.85 -14.09 -2.01
N PRO A 39 7.87 -14.50 -2.80
CA PRO A 39 8.64 -13.59 -3.64
C PRO A 39 7.81 -12.84 -4.68
N ASP A 40 6.70 -13.42 -5.13
CA ASP A 40 5.80 -12.86 -6.13
C ASP A 40 4.56 -12.16 -5.51
N ALA A 41 4.41 -12.20 -4.19
CA ALA A 41 3.24 -11.66 -3.52
C ALA A 41 3.29 -10.13 -3.38
N ILE A 42 4.44 -9.57 -3.01
CA ILE A 42 4.59 -8.12 -2.83
C ILE A 42 4.85 -7.48 -4.19
N ARG A 43 3.85 -6.76 -4.70
CA ARG A 43 3.98 -5.99 -5.94
C ARG A 43 4.78 -4.72 -5.72
N ARG A 44 4.53 -4.03 -4.60
CA ARG A 44 5.20 -2.79 -4.19
C ARG A 44 5.10 -2.60 -2.68
N ASP A 45 6.10 -1.95 -2.11
CA ASP A 45 5.98 -1.31 -0.80
C ASP A 45 5.07 -0.11 -0.96
N ALA A 46 4.04 -0.01 -0.13
CA ALA A 46 3.04 1.04 -0.22
C ALA A 46 2.96 1.81 1.10
N CYS A 47 2.38 3.00 1.01
CA CYS A 47 2.03 3.82 2.17
C CYS A 47 0.54 4.12 2.05
N VAL A 48 -0.24 3.73 3.06
CA VAL A 48 -1.63 4.18 3.19
C VAL A 48 -1.63 5.26 4.27
N ILE A 49 -1.73 6.54 3.85
CA ILE A 49 -1.86 7.72 4.74
C ILE A 49 -0.85 7.69 5.91
N GLY A 50 0.44 7.56 5.62
CA GLY A 50 1.48 7.59 6.65
C GLY A 50 1.58 6.32 7.50
N GLU A 51 0.79 5.28 7.22
CA GLU A 51 0.92 3.96 7.80
C GLU A 51 1.59 2.99 6.80
N PRO A 52 2.44 2.08 7.31
CA PRO A 52 3.07 1.08 6.47
C PRO A 52 2.03 0.13 5.89
N ALA A 53 2.08 -0.04 4.57
CA ALA A 53 1.22 -0.98 3.86
C ALA A 53 2.01 -1.79 2.85
N ILE A 54 1.54 -2.99 2.57
CA ILE A 54 2.09 -3.83 1.50
C ILE A 54 1.04 -4.00 0.42
N LEU A 55 1.43 -3.73 -0.83
CA LEU A 55 0.56 -4.01 -1.95
C LEU A 55 0.79 -5.45 -2.40
N VAL A 56 -0.24 -6.26 -2.27
CA VAL A 56 -0.16 -7.72 -2.48
C VAL A 56 -1.02 -8.11 -3.67
N SER A 57 -0.56 -9.07 -4.48
CA SER A 57 -1.41 -9.63 -5.54
C SER A 57 -2.60 -10.38 -4.92
N PRO A 58 -3.83 -10.27 -5.48
CA PRO A 58 -5.03 -10.89 -4.91
C PRO A 58 -4.90 -12.39 -4.62
N GLU A 59 -4.11 -13.09 -5.43
CA GLU A 59 -3.88 -14.54 -5.36
C GLU A 59 -3.13 -14.96 -4.08
N HIS A 60 -2.36 -14.04 -3.48
CA HIS A 60 -1.52 -14.30 -2.31
C HIS A 60 -2.14 -13.79 -0.99
N VAL A 61 -3.30 -13.13 -1.03
CA VAL A 61 -3.91 -12.50 0.16
C VAL A 61 -4.21 -13.54 1.26
N GLN A 62 -4.76 -14.70 0.89
CA GLN A 62 -5.15 -15.71 1.86
C GLN A 62 -3.94 -16.32 2.59
N GLU A 63 -2.93 -16.76 1.84
CA GLU A 63 -1.73 -17.38 2.42
C GLU A 63 -0.92 -16.39 3.25
N LEU A 64 -0.85 -15.13 2.83
CA LEU A 64 -0.21 -14.08 3.58
C LEU A 64 -0.95 -13.79 4.90
N ALA A 65 -2.28 -13.74 4.86
CA ALA A 65 -3.09 -13.55 6.08
C ALA A 65 -2.91 -14.71 7.08
N VAL A 66 -2.80 -15.96 6.60
CA VAL A 66 -2.49 -17.11 7.46
C VAL A 66 -1.10 -16.96 8.06
N PHE A 67 -0.07 -16.63 7.26
CA PHE A 67 1.29 -16.41 7.75
C PHE A 67 1.35 -15.31 8.82
N LEU A 68 0.74 -14.15 8.57
CA LEU A 68 0.74 -13.03 9.51
C LEU A 68 0.03 -13.36 10.82
N LYS A 69 -1.01 -14.21 10.76
CA LYS A 69 -1.76 -14.67 11.94
C LYS A 69 -1.01 -15.72 12.75
N GLU A 70 -0.39 -16.69 12.08
CA GLU A 70 0.26 -17.84 12.72
C GLU A 70 1.69 -17.54 13.20
N ASN A 71 2.37 -16.60 12.55
CA ASN A 71 3.69 -16.17 12.98
C ASN A 71 3.58 -15.24 14.19
N SER A 72 3.87 -15.78 15.37
CA SER A 72 3.83 -15.04 16.64
C SER A 72 4.77 -13.84 16.67
N ALA A 73 5.80 -13.80 15.82
CA ALA A 73 6.68 -12.64 15.70
C ALA A 73 6.01 -11.46 14.99
N CYS A 74 4.99 -11.70 14.15
CA CYS A 74 4.29 -10.66 13.40
C CYS A 74 3.16 -10.01 14.20
N GLY A 75 2.50 -10.76 15.09
CA GLY A 75 1.50 -10.22 16.02
C GLY A 75 0.13 -9.85 15.41
N PHE A 76 -0.15 -10.18 14.14
CA PHE A 76 -1.43 -9.88 13.46
C PHE A 76 -2.49 -10.95 13.73
N ASN A 77 -2.85 -11.13 15.01
CA ASN A 77 -3.82 -12.14 15.43
C ASN A 77 -5.30 -11.74 15.20
N MET A 78 -5.56 -10.49 14.83
CA MET A 78 -6.89 -9.92 14.63
C MET A 78 -6.91 -9.02 13.40
N CYS A 79 -7.89 -9.23 12.51
CA CYS A 79 -8.21 -8.26 11.46
C CYS A 79 -9.15 -7.21 12.05
N ARG A 80 -8.67 -5.98 12.14
CA ARG A 80 -9.38 -4.83 12.69
C ARG A 80 -10.46 -4.32 11.74
N SER A 81 -10.19 -4.32 10.44
CA SER A 81 -11.14 -3.82 9.44
C SER A 81 -10.79 -4.28 8.03
N VAL A 82 -11.80 -4.35 7.17
CA VAL A 82 -11.64 -4.53 5.73
C VAL A 82 -12.34 -3.38 5.01
N THR A 83 -11.57 -2.63 4.23
CA THR A 83 -12.07 -1.43 3.53
C THR A 83 -11.90 -1.61 2.03
N GLY A 84 -12.98 -1.40 1.27
CA GLY A 84 -12.93 -1.34 -0.19
C GLY A 84 -12.97 0.10 -0.67
N THR A 85 -12.03 0.48 -1.54
CA THR A 85 -12.04 1.77 -2.22
C THR A 85 -12.25 1.56 -3.71
N ASP A 86 -13.25 2.23 -4.27
CA ASP A 86 -13.43 2.31 -5.71
C ASP A 86 -12.35 3.22 -6.32
N LYS A 87 -11.64 2.71 -7.33
CA LYS A 87 -10.63 3.42 -8.13
C LYS A 87 -11.04 3.29 -9.59
N ILE A 88 -10.52 4.19 -10.43
CA ILE A 88 -10.77 4.11 -11.88
C ILE A 88 -10.35 2.71 -12.38
N ASP A 89 -11.32 1.98 -12.93
CA ASP A 89 -11.22 0.63 -13.50
C ASP A 89 -10.88 -0.51 -12.52
N ARG A 90 -10.92 -0.30 -11.19
CA ARG A 90 -10.64 -1.38 -10.22
C ARG A 90 -11.12 -1.07 -8.80
N PHE A 91 -11.28 -2.12 -7.99
CA PHE A 91 -11.38 -1.98 -6.54
C PHE A 91 -10.02 -2.24 -5.86
N GLU A 92 -9.73 -1.46 -4.83
CA GLU A 92 -8.60 -1.69 -3.93
C GLU A 92 -9.17 -2.11 -2.56
N ILE A 93 -8.72 -3.27 -2.06
CA ILE A 93 -9.14 -3.79 -0.76
C ILE A 93 -7.98 -3.67 0.21
N VAL A 94 -8.22 -3.03 1.35
CA VAL A 94 -7.25 -2.84 2.44
C VAL A 94 -7.71 -3.66 3.64
N TYR A 95 -6.79 -4.49 4.16
CA TYR A 95 -6.97 -5.26 5.38
C TYR A 95 -6.10 -4.61 6.47
N ASN A 96 -6.72 -4.23 7.59
CA ASN A 96 -6.02 -3.75 8.79
C ASN A 96 -6.22 -4.72 9.95
#